data_AF-S7RFA4-F1
#
_entry.id   AF-S7RFA4-F1
#
_cell.length_a   1.000
_cell.length_b   1.000
_cell.length_c   1.000
_cell.angle_alpha   90.00
_cell.angle_beta   90.00
_cell.angle_gamma   90.00
#
_symmetry.space_group_name_H-M   'P 1'
#
loop_
_entity.id
_entity.type
_entity.pdbx_description
1 polymer ?
#
loop_
_entity_poly.entity_id
_entity_poly.type
_entity_poly.pdbx_seq_one_letter_code
_entity_poly.pdbx_strand_id
1 'polypeptide(L)'
;MPSSVQFSELAVELIIKILLHLDVQTLVSCRLVDHFLKAVIDDSVALQYKIELFAAGMEDGPACHMDIAERLQRLKRHTSAWEDLRWESYANLLFTDLPLLDWHMHASVLARMCGTRGTEISLVFDRLPGHARGIQMKSWSLDNIDPDTHTFDMDIGQDLLVVVSDRGDGRCHLLQLSTGEPHPNAAKAILEPLLPSLFPGSTFEAATISGAYVGMMLEAYGGDRPGKSILVFNWKTCSPILWLWSNITVIDSFVFLTERFVLLSVCLENTWVYKVYDLEHPPALGIRHEAAQSFCTFLNPNHGLSLLFARLQVAPTPAWSPGEDPQIPFFPARGERIILANIEFSGPEFEQMEVEDGALEAPFDPDGRDYSHFIPASVLISRLQPGRTWEWCEWGPHSTCLKEDLATITSGGRVVGGNRFALALKQPDSSDQRVDFFDFNRSQRRERVEGDSLDRAFVHWVGEDHVNEYRLETALPYISNAIRLPYGQTEIMRPSETLVSLYEDGIVLASTDEVFHVLIF
;
A
#
# COMPACT_ATOMS: atom_id res chain seq x y z
N MET A 1 28.04 13.25 -52.98
CA MET A 1 26.92 12.92 -52.08
C MET A 1 27.43 13.13 -50.67
N PRO A 2 26.69 13.80 -49.76
CA PRO A 2 27.12 13.87 -48.37
C PRO A 2 27.07 12.45 -47.80
N SER A 3 28.18 11.98 -47.26
CA SER A 3 28.24 10.75 -46.48
C SER A 3 27.24 10.86 -45.33
N SER A 4 26.33 9.89 -45.21
CA SER A 4 25.43 9.81 -44.07
C SER A 4 26.28 9.66 -42.81
N VAL A 5 26.21 10.64 -41.91
CA VAL A 5 26.90 10.58 -40.61
C VAL A 5 26.40 9.33 -39.88
N GLN A 6 27.31 8.42 -39.55
CA GLN A 6 26.96 7.22 -38.80
C GLN A 6 26.74 7.56 -37.34
N PHE A 7 25.83 6.86 -36.67
CA PHE A 7 25.54 7.11 -35.25
C PHE A 7 26.79 7.01 -34.36
N SER A 8 27.70 6.09 -34.68
CA SER A 8 28.99 5.88 -34.02
C SER A 8 30.01 7.00 -34.24
N GLU A 9 29.76 7.92 -35.17
CA GLU A 9 30.64 9.09 -35.43
C GLU A 9 30.27 10.29 -34.55
N LEU A 10 29.17 10.21 -33.80
CA LEU A 10 28.81 11.22 -32.81
C LEU A 10 29.75 11.17 -31.60
N ALA A 11 29.94 12.32 -30.94
CA ALA A 11 30.64 12.36 -29.66
C ALA A 11 29.94 11.48 -28.62
N VAL A 12 30.70 10.77 -27.79
CA VAL A 12 30.16 9.79 -26.83
C VAL A 12 29.15 10.41 -25.87
N GLU A 13 29.34 11.67 -25.48
CA GLU A 13 28.42 12.40 -24.60
C GLU A 13 27.06 12.64 -25.28
N LEU A 14 27.02 12.83 -26.61
CA LEU A 14 25.78 12.97 -27.36
C LEU A 14 25.07 11.62 -27.50
N ILE A 15 25.83 10.55 -27.72
CA ILE A 15 25.29 9.19 -27.77
C ILE A 15 24.64 8.84 -26.43
N ILE A 16 25.33 9.09 -25.31
CA ILE A 16 24.79 8.87 -23.96
C ILE A 16 23.49 9.65 -23.76
N LYS A 17 23.44 10.94 -24.15
CA LYS A 17 22.21 11.74 -24.06
C LYS A 17 21.06 11.16 -24.88
N ILE A 18 21.34 10.68 -26.09
CA ILE A 18 20.32 10.03 -26.94
C ILE A 18 19.82 8.75 -26.28
N LEU A 19 20.73 7.90 -25.80
CA LEU A 19 20.40 6.64 -25.14
C LEU A 19 19.61 6.86 -23.82
N LEU A 20 19.87 7.94 -23.10
CA LEU A 20 19.11 8.32 -21.90
C LEU A 20 17.63 8.63 -22.17
N HIS A 21 17.25 8.91 -23.42
CA HIS A 21 15.84 9.11 -23.81
C HIS A 21 15.10 7.80 -24.12
N LEU A 22 15.80 6.67 -24.30
CA LEU A 22 15.19 5.37 -24.57
C LEU A 22 14.62 4.76 -23.29
N ASP A 23 13.53 3.98 -23.39
CA ASP A 23 13.10 3.14 -22.28
C ASP A 23 14.15 2.06 -21.97
N VAL A 24 14.13 1.52 -20.75
CA VAL A 24 15.18 0.59 -20.30
C VAL A 24 15.19 -0.70 -21.10
N GLN A 25 14.04 -1.18 -21.60
CA GLN A 25 13.99 -2.42 -22.38
C GLN A 25 14.67 -2.23 -23.74
N THR A 26 14.40 -1.11 -24.40
CA THR A 26 15.10 -0.72 -25.63
C THR A 26 16.59 -0.49 -25.37
N LEU A 27 16.95 0.19 -24.28
CA LEU A 27 18.34 0.45 -23.91
C LEU A 27 19.14 -0.85 -23.69
N VAL A 28 18.59 -1.81 -22.96
CA VAL A 28 19.23 -3.11 -22.75
C VAL A 28 19.33 -3.88 -24.08
N SER A 29 18.33 -3.77 -24.95
CA SER A 29 18.38 -4.37 -26.30
C SER A 29 19.50 -3.78 -27.15
N CYS A 30 19.80 -2.48 -27.02
CA CYS A 30 20.93 -1.84 -27.71
C CYS A 30 22.29 -2.47 -27.34
N ARG A 31 22.44 -3.03 -26.13
CA ARG A 31 23.66 -3.75 -25.72
C ARG A 31 23.91 -5.01 -26.55
N LEU A 32 22.88 -5.54 -27.21
CA LEU A 32 22.95 -6.76 -28.04
C LEU A 32 23.22 -6.45 -29.52
N VAL A 33 23.13 -5.18 -29.94
CA VAL A 33 23.25 -4.78 -31.35
C VAL A 33 24.71 -4.72 -31.81
N ASP A 34 25.58 -4.12 -31.00
CA ASP A 34 27.02 -3.98 -31.31
C ASP A 34 27.87 -3.75 -30.05
N HIS A 35 29.16 -4.13 -30.14
CA HIS A 35 30.15 -3.98 -29.08
C HIS A 35 30.40 -2.53 -28.67
N PHE A 36 30.33 -1.57 -29.59
CA PHE A 36 30.51 -0.15 -29.24
C PHE A 36 29.36 0.35 -28.37
N LEU A 37 28.11 0.08 -28.74
CA LEU A 37 26.94 0.45 -27.93
C LEU A 37 26.96 -0.25 -26.57
N LYS A 38 27.33 -1.54 -26.54
CA LYS A 38 27.53 -2.26 -25.28
C LYS A 38 28.54 -1.56 -24.38
N ALA A 39 29.71 -1.20 -24.89
CA ALA A 39 30.74 -0.51 -24.11
C ALA A 39 30.25 0.86 -23.61
N VAL A 40 29.62 1.67 -24.49
CA VAL A 40 29.07 2.98 -24.09
C VAL A 40 28.02 2.85 -22.98
N ILE A 41 27.14 1.85 -23.07
CA ILE A 41 26.12 1.59 -22.06
C ILE A 41 26.73 1.10 -20.75
N ASP A 42 27.66 0.15 -20.82
CA ASP A 42 28.28 -0.49 -19.65
C ASP A 42 29.23 0.47 -18.90
N ASP A 43 29.96 1.34 -19.63
CA ASP A 43 30.91 2.28 -19.03
C ASP A 43 30.27 3.61 -18.58
N SER A 44 29.06 3.93 -19.06
CA SER A 44 28.36 5.16 -18.67
C SER A 44 27.62 5.00 -17.36
N VAL A 45 28.09 5.70 -16.32
CA VAL A 45 27.45 5.75 -15.00
C VAL A 45 25.98 6.18 -15.09
N ALA A 46 25.63 7.12 -15.97
CA ALA A 46 24.25 7.60 -16.13
C ALA A 46 23.32 6.54 -16.74
N LEU A 47 23.80 5.80 -17.74
CA LEU A 47 23.02 4.71 -18.35
C LEU A 47 22.90 3.52 -17.40
N GLN A 48 23.97 3.17 -16.70
CA GLN A 48 23.93 2.15 -15.64
C GLN A 48 22.96 2.53 -14.53
N TYR A 49 23.00 3.78 -14.04
CA TYR A 49 22.07 4.25 -13.02
C TYR A 49 20.61 4.13 -13.46
N LYS A 50 20.29 4.48 -14.70
CA LYS A 50 18.94 4.31 -15.26
C LYS A 50 18.50 2.84 -15.31
N ILE A 51 19.39 1.93 -15.71
CA ILE A 51 19.11 0.50 -15.76
C ILE A 51 18.88 -0.06 -14.35
N GLU A 52 19.74 0.31 -13.40
CA GLU A 52 19.71 -0.17 -12.02
C GLU A 52 18.47 0.35 -11.28
N LEU A 53 18.06 1.60 -11.51
CA LEU A 53 16.78 2.12 -10.98
C LEU A 53 15.60 1.27 -11.44
N PHE A 54 15.54 0.95 -12.74
CA PHE A 54 14.49 0.11 -13.30
C PHE A 54 14.55 -1.33 -12.77
N ALA A 55 15.76 -1.89 -12.59
CA ALA A 55 15.94 -3.21 -12.00
C ALA A 55 15.43 -3.26 -10.54
N ALA A 56 15.75 -2.23 -9.76
CA ALA A 56 15.33 -2.11 -8.36
C ALA A 56 13.86 -1.69 -8.17
N GLY A 57 13.15 -1.31 -9.24
CA GLY A 57 11.78 -0.78 -9.14
C GLY A 57 11.71 0.61 -8.53
N MET A 58 12.71 1.46 -8.81
CA MET A 58 12.92 2.79 -8.25
C MET A 58 12.85 3.89 -9.31
N GLU A 59 12.53 5.10 -8.86
CA GLU A 59 12.63 6.36 -9.60
C GLU A 59 13.75 7.24 -9.03
N ASP A 60 14.33 8.07 -9.90
CA ASP A 60 15.33 9.06 -9.49
C ASP A 60 14.70 10.11 -8.58
N GLY A 61 15.37 10.43 -7.47
CA GLY A 61 14.90 11.44 -6.52
C GLY A 61 15.05 12.88 -7.05
N PRO A 62 14.59 13.89 -6.29
CA PRO A 62 14.76 15.30 -6.66
C PRO A 62 16.23 15.68 -6.86
N ALA A 63 16.47 16.78 -7.57
CA ALA A 63 17.81 17.28 -7.82
C ALA A 63 18.50 17.64 -6.48
N CYS A 64 19.67 17.09 -6.25
CA CYS A 64 20.45 17.33 -5.04
C CYS A 64 21.94 17.46 -5.34
N HIS A 65 22.75 17.67 -4.30
CA HIS A 65 24.20 17.82 -4.42
C HIS A 65 24.93 16.49 -4.72
N MET A 66 24.21 15.36 -4.69
CA MET A 66 24.76 14.04 -4.92
C MET A 66 24.99 13.81 -6.41
N ASP A 67 26.19 13.38 -6.78
CA ASP A 67 26.46 13.00 -8.17
C ASP A 67 25.83 11.63 -8.50
N ILE A 68 25.72 11.35 -9.80
CA ILE A 68 25.08 10.11 -10.28
C ILE A 68 25.85 8.86 -9.84
N ALA A 69 27.18 8.95 -9.66
CA ALA A 69 27.99 7.82 -9.23
C ALA A 69 27.69 7.44 -7.77
N GLU A 70 27.57 8.45 -6.90
CA GLU A 70 27.17 8.25 -5.51
C GLU A 70 25.73 7.72 -5.42
N ARG A 71 24.79 8.26 -6.21
CA ARG A 71 23.41 7.75 -6.26
C ARG A 71 23.37 6.28 -6.68
N LEU A 72 24.16 5.90 -7.69
CA LEU A 72 24.26 4.52 -8.16
C LEU A 72 24.85 3.60 -7.10
N GLN A 73 25.91 4.02 -6.41
CA GLN A 73 26.52 3.23 -5.33
C GLN A 73 25.51 3.00 -4.19
N ARG A 74 24.77 4.04 -3.81
CA ARG A 74 23.73 3.96 -2.78
C ARG A 74 22.58 3.04 -3.18
N LEU A 75 22.15 3.09 -4.44
CA LEU A 75 21.11 2.21 -4.97
C LEU A 75 21.55 0.73 -4.94
N LYS A 76 22.80 0.45 -5.31
CA LYS A 76 23.36 -0.91 -5.24
C LYS A 76 23.42 -1.43 -3.81
N ARG A 77 23.83 -0.59 -2.85
CA ARG A 77 23.83 -0.94 -1.43
C ARG A 77 22.42 -1.23 -0.92
N HIS A 78 21.46 -0.37 -1.25
CA HIS A 78 20.04 -0.55 -0.90
C HIS A 78 19.49 -1.87 -1.46
N THR A 79 19.74 -2.14 -2.75
CA THR A 79 19.27 -3.36 -3.41
C THR A 79 19.88 -4.61 -2.77
N SER A 80 21.20 -4.62 -2.55
CA SER A 80 21.91 -5.74 -1.91
C SER A 80 21.43 -5.99 -0.47
N ALA A 81 21.12 -4.94 0.30
CA ALA A 81 20.62 -5.08 1.66
C ALA A 81 19.27 -5.79 1.71
N TRP A 82 18.36 -5.46 0.78
CA TRP A 82 17.08 -6.14 0.62
C TRP A 82 17.22 -7.57 0.08
N GLU A 83 18.17 -7.82 -0.83
CA GLU A 83 18.42 -9.16 -1.37
C GLU A 83 18.99 -10.11 -0.32
N ASP A 84 19.93 -9.62 0.50
CA ASP A 84 20.58 -10.40 1.55
C ASP A 84 19.77 -10.44 2.86
N LEU A 85 18.76 -9.57 2.99
CA LEU A 85 17.96 -9.35 4.21
C LEU A 85 18.81 -9.17 5.47
N ARG A 86 19.93 -8.44 5.33
CA ARG A 86 20.86 -8.15 6.43
C ARG A 86 20.58 -6.75 6.96
N TRP A 87 20.18 -6.66 8.23
CA TRP A 87 20.02 -5.36 8.87
C TRP A 87 21.37 -4.81 9.33
N GLU A 88 21.63 -3.56 8.96
CA GLU A 88 22.81 -2.81 9.40
C GLU A 88 22.65 -2.27 10.82
N SER A 89 21.41 -2.00 11.25
CA SER A 89 21.14 -1.45 12.57
C SER A 89 19.74 -1.77 13.08
N TYR A 90 19.56 -1.57 14.38
CA TYR A 90 18.36 -1.85 15.13
C TYR A 90 18.06 -0.69 16.07
N ALA A 91 16.80 -0.26 16.14
CA ALA A 91 16.35 0.76 17.06
C ALA A 91 15.05 0.33 17.77
N ASN A 92 14.94 0.66 19.05
CA ASN A 92 13.70 0.54 19.80
C ASN A 92 13.07 1.93 19.92
N LEU A 93 11.83 2.07 19.47
CA LEU A 93 11.03 3.25 19.72
C LEU A 93 10.04 2.90 20.84
N LEU A 94 10.35 3.44 22.02
CA LEU A 94 9.48 3.33 23.18
C LEU A 94 8.28 4.26 23.04
N PHE A 95 7.21 3.91 23.73
CA PHE A 95 6.02 4.73 23.82
C PHE A 95 6.32 5.99 24.61
N THR A 96 5.52 7.02 24.33
CA THR A 96 5.38 8.13 25.27
C THR A 96 4.84 7.64 26.60
N ASP A 97 4.89 8.47 27.64
CA ASP A 97 4.23 8.18 28.92
C ASP A 97 2.69 8.05 28.80
N LEU A 98 2.14 8.31 27.61
CA LEU A 98 0.72 8.21 27.26
C LEU A 98 0.40 6.90 26.52
N PRO A 99 -0.78 6.28 26.77
CA PRO A 99 -1.22 5.04 26.10
C PRO A 99 -1.31 5.19 24.57
N LEU A 100 -1.05 4.09 23.84
CA LEU A 100 -1.29 4.05 22.39
C LEU A 100 -2.79 4.01 22.06
N LEU A 101 -3.21 4.82 21.11
CA LEU A 101 -4.55 4.78 20.54
C LEU A 101 -4.56 4.23 19.11
N ASP A 102 -3.59 4.61 18.28
CA ASP A 102 -3.45 4.15 16.89
C ASP A 102 -2.02 4.43 16.39
N TRP A 103 -1.59 3.76 15.31
CA TRP A 103 -0.30 4.02 14.68
C TRP A 103 -0.34 3.71 13.18
N HIS A 104 0.38 4.52 12.41
CA HIS A 104 0.37 4.46 10.96
C HIS A 104 1.80 4.53 10.43
N MET A 105 2.08 3.75 9.40
CA MET A 105 3.33 3.86 8.63
C MET A 105 3.02 4.54 7.29
N HIS A 106 3.76 5.60 6.98
CA HIS A 106 3.71 6.23 5.67
C HIS A 106 5.11 6.58 5.18
N ALA A 107 5.50 6.01 4.03
CA ALA A 107 6.85 6.09 3.49
C ALA A 107 7.91 5.71 4.54
N SER A 108 8.70 6.66 5.04
CA SER A 108 9.71 6.43 6.08
C SER A 108 9.33 7.04 7.43
N VAL A 109 8.05 7.34 7.67
CA VAL A 109 7.58 7.97 8.92
C VAL A 109 6.64 7.01 9.64
N LEU A 110 7.00 6.65 10.86
CA LEU A 110 6.12 6.02 11.82
C LEU A 110 5.39 7.12 12.61
N ALA A 111 4.08 7.17 12.54
CA ALA A 111 3.26 8.02 13.38
C ALA A 111 2.52 7.21 14.43
N ARG A 112 2.41 7.77 15.63
CA ARG A 112 1.80 7.15 16.80
C ARG A 112 0.87 8.16 17.43
N MET A 113 -0.40 7.81 17.57
CA MET A 113 -1.40 8.59 18.27
C MET A 113 -1.47 8.09 19.71
N CYS A 114 -1.09 8.96 20.65
CA CYS A 114 -1.03 8.62 22.05
C CYS A 114 -1.97 9.51 22.87
N GLY A 115 -2.49 8.98 23.99
CA GLY A 115 -3.31 9.75 24.91
C GLY A 115 -4.57 9.00 25.36
N THR A 116 -5.64 9.75 25.59
CA THR A 116 -6.94 9.23 25.98
C THR A 116 -8.02 10.00 25.25
N ARG A 117 -8.85 9.27 24.47
CA ARG A 117 -9.93 9.84 23.67
C ARG A 117 -10.89 10.65 24.55
N GLY A 118 -11.28 11.83 24.07
CA GLY A 118 -12.14 12.77 24.79
C GLY A 118 -11.45 13.59 25.87
N THR A 119 -10.13 13.40 26.12
CA THR A 119 -9.37 14.21 27.08
C THR A 119 -8.15 14.87 26.44
N GLU A 120 -7.20 14.10 25.94
CA GLU A 120 -5.93 14.59 25.41
C GLU A 120 -5.41 13.61 24.36
N ILE A 121 -5.03 14.13 23.21
CA ILE A 121 -4.41 13.38 22.12
C ILE A 121 -3.16 14.13 21.67
N SER A 122 -2.06 13.38 21.54
CA SER A 122 -0.81 13.83 20.91
C SER A 122 -0.44 12.87 19.77
N LEU A 123 0.16 13.42 18.72
CA LEU A 123 0.72 12.64 17.62
C LEU A 123 2.24 12.72 17.66
N VAL A 124 2.91 11.57 17.67
CA VAL A 124 4.36 11.44 17.69
C VAL A 124 4.82 10.85 16.38
N PHE A 125 5.80 11.49 15.75
CA PHE A 125 6.32 11.11 14.44
C PHE A 125 7.80 10.79 14.53
N ASP A 126 8.18 9.65 13.97
CA ASP A 126 9.56 9.23 13.83
C ASP A 126 9.85 8.99 12.34
N ARG A 127 10.61 9.89 11.73
CA ARG A 127 11.25 9.61 10.45
C ARG A 127 12.36 8.61 10.70
N LEU A 128 12.14 7.38 10.23
CA LEU A 128 13.05 6.26 10.37
C LEU A 128 14.29 6.47 9.49
N PRO A 129 15.47 6.03 9.95
CA PRO A 129 16.70 6.16 9.19
C PRO A 129 16.74 5.20 8.00
N GLY A 130 17.51 5.57 6.98
CA GLY A 130 17.78 4.73 5.81
C GLY A 130 19.22 4.91 5.38
N HIS A 131 20.11 4.01 5.79
CA HIS A 131 21.57 4.18 5.65
C HIS A 131 22.00 4.29 4.19
N ALA A 132 21.47 3.42 3.33
CA ALA A 132 21.78 3.45 1.91
C ALA A 132 21.30 4.75 1.25
N ARG A 133 20.13 5.28 1.65
CA ARG A 133 19.60 6.54 1.13
C ARG A 133 20.17 7.78 1.83
N GLY A 134 20.85 7.61 2.97
CA GLY A 134 21.37 8.70 3.80
C GLY A 134 20.29 9.45 4.57
N ILE A 135 19.14 8.82 4.80
CA ILE A 135 18.04 9.40 5.56
C ILE A 135 18.40 9.32 7.04
N GLN A 136 18.40 10.47 7.72
CA GLN A 136 18.66 10.55 9.15
C GLN A 136 17.39 10.35 9.95
N MET A 137 17.55 9.74 11.14
CA MET A 137 16.47 9.66 12.10
C MET A 137 16.09 11.07 12.58
N LYS A 138 14.79 11.36 12.61
CA LYS A 138 14.26 12.62 13.15
C LYS A 138 12.92 12.34 13.82
N SER A 139 12.75 12.82 15.05
CA SER A 139 11.49 12.72 15.78
C SER A 139 10.91 14.10 16.08
N TRP A 140 9.59 14.22 16.03
CA TRP A 140 8.84 15.41 16.46
C TRP A 140 7.45 14.99 16.96
N SER A 141 6.79 15.86 17.71
CA SER A 141 5.44 15.62 18.20
C SER A 141 4.55 16.84 17.96
N LEU A 142 3.26 16.58 17.83
CA LEU A 142 2.20 17.57 17.82
C LEU A 142 1.28 17.29 19.00
N ASP A 143 1.20 18.23 19.91
CA ASP A 143 0.33 18.17 21.09
C ASP A 143 -0.95 18.98 20.85
N ASN A 144 -1.96 18.76 21.68
CA ASN A 144 -3.28 19.41 21.58
C ASN A 144 -4.01 19.10 20.27
N ILE A 145 -3.87 17.88 19.77
CA ILE A 145 -4.73 17.36 18.71
C ILE A 145 -6.16 17.27 19.24
N ASP A 146 -7.16 17.44 18.37
CA ASP A 146 -8.57 17.36 18.75
C ASP A 146 -8.81 16.09 19.59
N PRO A 147 -9.23 16.19 20.87
CA PRO A 147 -9.44 15.03 21.73
C PRO A 147 -10.46 14.03 21.18
N ASP A 148 -11.33 14.45 20.25
CA ASP A 148 -12.30 13.59 19.58
C ASP A 148 -11.78 12.96 18.28
N THR A 149 -10.47 13.08 17.98
CA THR A 149 -9.82 12.47 16.81
C THR A 149 -10.04 10.96 16.80
N HIS A 150 -10.70 10.46 15.77
CA HIS A 150 -10.92 9.04 15.48
C HIS A 150 -9.70 8.39 14.83
N THR A 151 -9.25 8.96 13.71
CA THR A 151 -8.15 8.43 12.88
C THR A 151 -7.40 9.58 12.21
N PHE A 152 -6.24 9.29 11.62
CA PHE A 152 -5.43 10.24 10.90
C PHE A 152 -4.74 9.58 9.70
N ASP A 153 -4.27 10.39 8.75
CA ASP A 153 -3.32 9.96 7.71
C ASP A 153 -2.36 11.11 7.39
N MET A 154 -1.22 10.81 6.77
CA MET A 154 -0.16 11.80 6.55
C MET A 154 0.52 11.65 5.19
N ASP A 155 1.01 12.76 4.65
CA ASP A 155 1.89 12.79 3.49
C ASP A 155 3.06 13.75 3.76
N ILE A 156 4.20 13.17 4.16
CA ILE A 156 5.44 13.91 4.42
C ILE A 156 5.93 14.70 3.20
N GLY A 157 5.69 14.22 1.97
CA GLY A 157 6.15 14.90 0.75
C GLY A 157 5.40 16.20 0.49
N GLN A 158 4.20 16.34 1.06
CA GLN A 158 3.37 17.54 0.97
C GLN A 158 3.28 18.31 2.28
N ASP A 159 3.99 17.89 3.34
CA ASP A 159 3.84 18.40 4.71
C ASP A 159 2.38 18.37 5.20
N LEU A 160 1.61 17.34 4.80
CA LEU A 160 0.18 17.25 5.08
C LEU A 160 -0.11 16.23 6.17
N LEU A 161 -0.95 16.62 7.12
CA LEU A 161 -1.57 15.78 8.13
C LEU A 161 -3.08 15.95 8.05
N VAL A 162 -3.80 14.85 7.91
CA VAL A 162 -5.26 14.79 7.92
C VAL A 162 -5.69 14.13 9.22
N VAL A 163 -6.51 14.83 10.00
CA VAL A 163 -7.06 14.34 11.28
C VAL A 163 -8.58 14.35 11.20
N VAL A 164 -9.23 13.24 11.56
CA VAL A 164 -10.67 13.05 11.42
C VAL A 164 -11.31 12.80 12.79
N SER A 165 -12.33 13.57 13.16
CA SER A 165 -12.99 13.52 14.49
C SER A 165 -14.33 12.77 14.49
N ASP A 166 -14.68 12.13 15.61
CA ASP A 166 -15.78 11.15 15.71
C ASP A 166 -17.15 11.72 16.15
N ARG A 167 -17.20 12.86 16.88
CA ARG A 167 -18.43 13.32 17.55
C ARG A 167 -19.46 13.98 16.64
N GLY A 168 -20.03 13.21 15.72
CA GLY A 168 -21.28 13.53 15.00
C GLY A 168 -21.21 14.69 14.01
N ASP A 169 -20.08 15.37 13.95
CA ASP A 169 -19.80 16.42 12.97
C ASP A 169 -18.76 16.01 11.95
N GLY A 170 -18.12 14.83 12.07
CA GLY A 170 -17.18 14.22 11.14
C GLY A 170 -16.05 15.08 10.60
N ARG A 171 -15.66 16.14 11.33
CA ARG A 171 -14.74 17.16 10.83
C ARG A 171 -13.40 16.56 10.42
N CYS A 172 -12.91 17.00 9.27
CA CYS A 172 -11.60 16.66 8.77
C CYS A 172 -10.69 17.90 8.85
N HIS A 173 -9.69 17.85 9.73
CA HIS A 173 -8.69 18.88 9.92
C HIS A 173 -7.54 18.65 8.93
N LEU A 174 -7.17 19.71 8.20
CA LEU A 174 -6.09 19.73 7.22
C LEU A 174 -4.94 20.56 7.80
N LEU A 175 -3.96 19.87 8.37
CA LEU A 175 -2.87 20.47 9.14
C LEU A 175 -1.54 20.28 8.43
N GLN A 176 -0.56 21.10 8.79
CA GLN A 176 0.83 20.85 8.46
C GLN A 176 1.38 19.72 9.35
N LEU A 177 2.01 18.73 8.73
CA LEU A 177 2.62 17.61 9.45
C LEU A 177 3.76 18.06 10.39
N SER A 178 4.50 19.08 9.98
CA SER A 178 5.67 19.58 10.70
C SER A 178 5.35 20.50 11.88
N THR A 179 4.22 21.23 11.83
CA THR A 179 3.89 22.27 12.84
C THR A 179 2.54 22.08 13.52
N GLY A 180 1.61 21.30 12.94
CA GLY A 180 0.23 21.18 13.41
C GLY A 180 -0.66 22.38 13.08
N GLU A 181 -0.12 23.42 12.42
CA GLU A 181 -0.88 24.59 11.99
C GLU A 181 -1.78 24.30 10.78
N PRO A 182 -2.82 25.10 10.49
CA PRO A 182 -3.60 24.96 9.27
C PRO A 182 -2.74 24.90 8.01
N HIS A 183 -2.99 23.89 7.16
CA HIS A 183 -2.18 23.68 5.97
C HIS A 183 -2.33 24.85 4.97
N PRO A 184 -1.25 25.53 4.55
CA PRO A 184 -1.33 26.77 3.75
C PRO A 184 -1.95 26.58 2.36
N ASN A 185 -1.80 25.38 1.78
CA ASN A 185 -2.38 25.03 0.48
C ASN A 185 -3.85 24.57 0.55
N ALA A 186 -4.43 24.44 1.75
CA ALA A 186 -5.83 24.06 1.91
C ALA A 186 -6.71 25.32 1.89
N ALA A 187 -7.77 25.31 1.06
CA ALA A 187 -8.73 26.41 1.00
C ALA A 187 -9.46 26.63 2.34
N LYS A 188 -9.58 25.57 3.16
CA LYS A 188 -10.12 25.61 4.51
C LYS A 188 -9.26 24.73 5.41
N ALA A 189 -8.99 25.20 6.63
CA ALA A 189 -8.28 24.43 7.66
C ALA A 189 -9.09 23.21 8.14
N ILE A 190 -10.41 23.33 8.13
CA ILE A 190 -11.35 22.30 8.58
C ILE A 190 -12.37 22.12 7.47
N LEU A 191 -12.48 20.89 6.99
CA LEU A 191 -13.58 20.47 6.15
C LEU A 191 -14.72 20.05 7.08
N GLU A 192 -15.68 20.96 7.26
CA GLU A 192 -17.00 20.58 7.75
C GLU A 192 -17.58 19.56 6.79
N PRO A 193 -18.10 18.43 7.26
CA PRO A 193 -18.42 17.37 6.33
C PRO A 193 -19.67 17.75 5.57
N LEU A 194 -19.70 17.21 4.36
CA LEU A 194 -20.88 17.26 3.52
C LEU A 194 -21.99 16.34 4.06
N LEU A 195 -21.70 15.58 5.13
CA LEU A 195 -22.40 14.37 5.57
C LEU A 195 -23.06 14.38 6.98
N PRO A 196 -22.68 15.16 8.01
CA PRO A 196 -23.07 14.84 9.40
C PRO A 196 -24.52 15.20 9.70
N SER A 197 -25.17 15.97 8.83
CA SER A 197 -26.60 16.25 8.94
C SER A 197 -27.49 15.08 8.49
N LEU A 198 -26.93 14.05 7.84
CA LEU A 198 -27.72 12.95 7.28
C LEU A 198 -27.77 11.70 8.17
N PHE A 199 -26.74 11.43 8.99
CA PHE A 199 -26.64 10.16 9.75
C PHE A 199 -26.01 10.33 11.14
N PRO A 200 -26.81 10.66 12.17
CA PRO A 200 -26.37 10.65 13.57
C PRO A 200 -25.82 9.27 13.96
N GLY A 201 -24.58 9.19 14.47
CA GLY A 201 -23.96 7.93 14.92
C GLY A 201 -23.07 7.23 13.88
N SER A 202 -22.65 7.91 12.82
CA SER A 202 -21.66 7.37 11.88
C SER A 202 -20.26 7.31 12.50
N THR A 203 -19.48 6.28 12.16
CA THR A 203 -18.06 6.11 12.52
C THR A 203 -17.17 6.18 11.28
N PHE A 204 -15.90 6.51 11.46
CA PHE A 204 -14.91 6.53 10.38
C PHE A 204 -14.10 5.23 10.39
N GLU A 205 -13.98 4.56 9.25
CA GLU A 205 -13.17 3.33 9.17
C GLU A 205 -11.73 3.64 8.72
N ALA A 206 -11.57 4.55 7.77
CA ALA A 206 -10.26 4.84 7.18
C ALA A 206 -10.21 6.22 6.53
N ALA A 207 -9.04 6.86 6.59
CA ALA A 207 -8.64 7.99 5.77
C ALA A 207 -7.41 7.60 4.94
N THR A 208 -7.32 8.07 3.69
CA THR A 208 -6.16 7.83 2.84
C THR A 208 -5.87 9.02 1.94
N ILE A 209 -4.61 9.46 1.92
CA ILE A 209 -4.11 10.56 1.11
C ILE A 209 -3.46 10.02 -0.18
N SER A 210 -3.84 10.57 -1.33
CA SER A 210 -3.08 10.39 -2.56
C SER A 210 -3.03 11.68 -3.37
N GLY A 211 -1.88 12.34 -3.33
CA GLY A 211 -1.63 13.56 -4.11
C GLY A 211 -2.57 14.67 -3.66
N ALA A 212 -3.41 15.17 -4.56
CA ALA A 212 -4.39 16.21 -4.25
C ALA A 212 -5.68 15.69 -3.59
N TYR A 213 -5.85 14.36 -3.46
CA TYR A 213 -7.08 13.75 -3.01
C TYR A 213 -6.94 13.15 -1.61
N VAL A 214 -8.02 13.26 -0.84
CA VAL A 214 -8.23 12.53 0.40
C VAL A 214 -9.49 11.69 0.21
N GLY A 215 -9.35 10.38 0.40
CA GLY A 215 -10.45 9.44 0.47
C GLY A 215 -10.78 9.13 1.92
N MET A 216 -12.05 9.07 2.26
CA MET A 216 -12.55 8.70 3.57
C MET A 216 -13.63 7.63 3.42
N MET A 217 -13.55 6.60 4.26
CA MET A 217 -14.57 5.58 4.39
C MET A 217 -15.31 5.78 5.71
N LEU A 218 -16.64 5.82 5.62
CA LEU A 218 -17.53 6.06 6.74
C LEU A 218 -18.53 4.91 6.82
N GLU A 219 -18.88 4.53 8.03
CA GLU A 219 -19.96 3.59 8.31
C GLU A 219 -21.08 4.33 9.06
N ALA A 220 -22.29 4.34 8.49
CA ALA A 220 -23.43 5.02 9.08
C ALA A 220 -24.35 4.03 9.80
N TYR A 221 -24.51 4.22 11.11
CA TYR A 221 -25.44 3.48 11.96
C TYR A 221 -26.77 4.25 12.11
N GLY A 222 -27.86 3.70 11.58
CA GLY A 222 -29.23 4.22 11.79
C GLY A 222 -29.78 5.15 10.68
N GLY A 223 -31.12 5.22 10.59
CA GLY A 223 -31.87 5.97 9.56
C GLY A 223 -32.39 5.08 8.39
N ASP A 224 -33.02 5.70 7.37
CA ASP A 224 -33.55 4.99 6.17
C ASP A 224 -32.45 4.44 5.23
N ARG A 225 -31.16 4.66 5.56
CA ARG A 225 -30.00 4.26 4.74
C ARG A 225 -28.81 3.81 5.62
N PRO A 226 -28.92 2.70 6.37
CA PRO A 226 -27.78 2.13 7.10
C PRO A 226 -26.75 1.62 6.08
N GLY A 227 -25.48 2.02 6.20
CA GLY A 227 -24.55 1.73 5.11
C GLY A 227 -23.13 2.27 5.18
N LYS A 228 -22.23 1.67 4.38
CA LYS A 228 -20.87 2.17 4.14
C LYS A 228 -20.87 3.22 3.03
N SER A 229 -20.05 4.24 3.20
CA SER A 229 -19.90 5.35 2.26
C SER A 229 -18.44 5.65 2.01
N ILE A 230 -18.11 5.98 0.77
CA ILE A 230 -16.81 6.55 0.39
C ILE A 230 -17.00 8.00 -0.04
N LEU A 231 -16.19 8.89 0.54
CA LEU A 231 -16.06 10.28 0.13
C LEU A 231 -14.63 10.53 -0.34
N VAL A 232 -14.46 10.97 -1.58
CA VAL A 232 -13.19 11.50 -2.10
C VAL A 232 -13.37 12.99 -2.35
N PHE A 233 -12.46 13.79 -1.80
CA PHE A 233 -12.42 15.24 -2.03
C PHE A 233 -11.00 15.69 -2.36
N ASN A 234 -10.88 16.82 -3.04
CA ASN A 234 -9.61 17.47 -3.25
C ASN A 234 -9.29 18.35 -2.04
N TRP A 235 -8.24 18.05 -1.29
CA TRP A 235 -7.96 18.71 -0.01
C TRP A 235 -7.47 20.16 -0.18
N LYS A 236 -6.85 20.48 -1.32
CA LYS A 236 -6.39 21.86 -1.62
C LYS A 236 -7.56 22.78 -1.87
N THR A 237 -8.55 22.31 -2.63
CA THR A 237 -9.76 23.09 -2.99
C THR A 237 -10.94 22.86 -2.03
N CYS A 238 -10.83 21.88 -1.13
CA CYS A 238 -11.89 21.41 -0.24
C CYS A 238 -13.19 21.04 -1.00
N SER A 239 -13.07 20.58 -2.25
CA SER A 239 -14.21 20.27 -3.12
C SER A 239 -14.46 18.76 -3.19
N PRO A 240 -15.70 18.28 -3.00
CA PRO A 240 -16.03 16.87 -3.19
C PRO A 240 -15.90 16.47 -4.66
N ILE A 241 -15.36 15.27 -4.87
CA ILE A 241 -15.10 14.70 -6.20
C ILE A 241 -15.96 13.46 -6.40
N LEU A 242 -15.93 12.53 -5.44
CA LEU A 242 -16.71 11.30 -5.48
C LEU A 242 -17.42 11.14 -4.14
N TRP A 243 -18.71 10.82 -4.17
CA TRP A 243 -19.41 10.35 -2.98
C TRP A 243 -20.38 9.24 -3.37
N LEU A 244 -20.08 8.03 -2.90
CA LEU A 244 -20.91 6.84 -3.06
C LEU A 244 -21.31 6.31 -1.70
N TRP A 245 -22.49 5.75 -1.62
CA TRP A 245 -22.97 5.02 -0.45
C TRP A 245 -23.63 3.71 -0.87
N SER A 246 -23.60 2.72 0.00
CA SER A 246 -24.26 1.43 -0.20
C SER A 246 -24.81 0.93 1.14
N ASN A 247 -25.60 -0.14 1.12
CA ASN A 247 -25.94 -0.84 2.36
C ASN A 247 -24.68 -1.47 3.00
N ILE A 248 -24.79 -1.89 4.27
CA ILE A 248 -23.66 -2.22 5.19
C ILE A 248 -22.69 -3.30 4.69
N THR A 249 -23.02 -4.08 3.66
CA THR A 249 -22.22 -5.24 3.23
C THR A 249 -21.67 -5.14 1.81
N VAL A 250 -21.79 -3.98 1.17
CA VAL A 250 -21.59 -3.89 -0.28
C VAL A 250 -20.28 -3.22 -0.67
N ILE A 251 -19.81 -2.19 0.03
CA ILE A 251 -18.49 -1.57 -0.22
C ILE A 251 -17.61 -1.85 0.99
N ASP A 252 -16.56 -2.65 0.84
CA ASP A 252 -15.74 -3.09 1.98
C ASP A 252 -14.50 -2.24 2.20
N SER A 253 -13.88 -1.78 1.13
CA SER A 253 -12.65 -0.99 1.20
C SER A 253 -12.37 -0.27 -0.11
N PHE A 254 -11.41 0.64 -0.07
CA PHE A 254 -10.93 1.35 -1.25
C PHE A 254 -9.42 1.55 -1.21
N VAL A 255 -8.83 1.70 -2.39
CA VAL A 255 -7.49 2.27 -2.57
C VAL A 255 -7.48 3.19 -3.79
N PHE A 256 -6.60 4.18 -3.78
CA PHE A 256 -6.27 4.89 -5.02
C PHE A 256 -5.46 3.93 -5.91
N LEU A 257 -5.89 3.78 -7.17
CA LEU A 257 -5.17 2.99 -8.17
C LEU A 257 -4.17 3.87 -8.94
N THR A 258 -4.58 5.11 -9.25
CA THR A 258 -3.75 6.17 -9.81
C THR A 258 -4.21 7.53 -9.24
N GLU A 259 -3.61 8.63 -9.67
CA GLU A 259 -4.13 9.98 -9.37
C GLU A 259 -5.52 10.24 -9.96
N ARG A 260 -5.96 9.45 -10.94
CA ARG A 260 -7.26 9.59 -11.62
C ARG A 260 -8.28 8.54 -11.20
N PHE A 261 -7.85 7.34 -10.81
CA PHE A 261 -8.74 6.21 -10.60
C PHE A 261 -8.70 5.72 -9.16
N VAL A 262 -9.88 5.47 -8.59
CA VAL A 262 -10.06 4.78 -7.32
C VAL A 262 -10.60 3.37 -7.56
N LEU A 263 -10.08 2.40 -6.83
CA LEU A 263 -10.50 1.00 -6.83
C LEU A 263 -11.30 0.74 -5.56
N LEU A 264 -12.53 0.24 -5.72
CA LEU A 264 -13.36 -0.24 -4.61
C LEU A 264 -13.39 -1.76 -4.62
N SER A 265 -13.30 -2.36 -3.43
CA SER A 265 -13.74 -3.74 -3.21
C SER A 265 -15.22 -3.74 -2.89
N VAL A 266 -16.00 -4.50 -3.65
CA VAL A 266 -17.46 -4.53 -3.55
C VAL A 266 -17.96 -5.96 -3.50
N CYS A 267 -18.90 -6.27 -2.62
CA CYS A 267 -19.60 -7.54 -2.59
C CYS A 267 -20.93 -7.45 -3.35
N LEU A 268 -21.15 -8.33 -4.33
CA LEU A 268 -22.38 -8.43 -5.11
C LEU A 268 -22.86 -9.89 -5.09
N GLU A 269 -23.96 -10.20 -4.41
CA GLU A 269 -24.60 -11.53 -4.44
C GLU A 269 -23.58 -12.69 -4.24
N ASN A 270 -22.76 -12.58 -3.19
CA ASN A 270 -21.66 -13.51 -2.81
C ASN A 270 -20.43 -13.51 -3.73
N THR A 271 -20.40 -12.66 -4.76
CA THR A 271 -19.22 -12.44 -5.58
C THR A 271 -18.52 -11.14 -5.16
N TRP A 272 -17.26 -11.23 -4.75
CA TRP A 272 -16.45 -10.03 -4.55
C TRP A 272 -15.92 -9.52 -5.90
N VAL A 273 -16.04 -8.24 -6.15
CA VAL A 273 -15.64 -7.60 -7.40
C VAL A 273 -14.83 -6.35 -7.12
N TYR A 274 -13.94 -6.01 -8.04
CA TYR A 274 -13.24 -4.72 -7.98
C TYR A 274 -13.86 -3.75 -8.99
N LYS A 275 -14.39 -2.64 -8.49
CA LYS A 275 -14.96 -1.56 -9.33
C LYS A 275 -14.03 -0.37 -9.38
N VAL A 276 -13.72 0.11 -10.58
CA VAL A 276 -12.92 1.31 -10.77
C VAL A 276 -13.83 2.51 -11.03
N TYR A 277 -13.55 3.65 -10.39
CA TYR A 277 -14.23 4.92 -10.67
C TYR A 277 -13.22 5.97 -11.14
N ASP A 278 -13.65 6.78 -12.12
CA ASP A 278 -12.87 7.88 -12.68
C ASP A 278 -13.15 9.18 -11.90
N LEU A 279 -12.12 9.74 -11.29
CA LEU A 279 -12.22 10.99 -10.52
C LEU A 279 -12.26 12.24 -11.42
N GLU A 280 -11.89 12.13 -12.70
CA GLU A 280 -12.06 13.23 -13.67
C GLU A 280 -13.47 13.29 -14.25
N HIS A 281 -14.17 12.15 -14.29
CA HIS A 281 -15.56 12.02 -14.75
C HIS A 281 -16.40 11.26 -13.73
N PRO A 282 -16.52 11.77 -12.49
CA PRO A 282 -17.19 11.06 -11.43
C PRO A 282 -18.71 10.99 -11.69
N PRO A 283 -19.39 9.98 -11.13
CA PRO A 283 -20.85 9.98 -11.07
C PRO A 283 -21.38 11.16 -10.24
N ALA A 284 -22.69 11.38 -10.28
CA ALA A 284 -23.32 12.40 -9.45
C ALA A 284 -23.02 12.15 -7.96
N LEU A 285 -22.73 13.22 -7.21
CA LEU A 285 -22.41 13.13 -5.79
C LEU A 285 -23.58 12.58 -4.97
N GLY A 286 -23.28 11.71 -4.00
CA GLY A 286 -24.27 11.15 -3.08
C GLY A 286 -25.19 10.10 -3.71
N ILE A 287 -24.76 9.50 -4.82
CA ILE A 287 -25.49 8.43 -5.48
C ILE A 287 -25.22 7.09 -4.80
N ARG A 288 -26.21 6.22 -4.83
CA ARG A 288 -26.08 4.84 -4.38
C ARG A 288 -25.14 4.07 -5.32
N HIS A 289 -24.23 3.26 -4.78
CA HIS A 289 -23.22 2.55 -5.58
C HIS A 289 -23.84 1.71 -6.71
N GLU A 290 -24.99 1.09 -6.48
CA GLU A 290 -25.69 0.23 -7.43
C GLU A 290 -26.20 1.02 -8.65
N ALA A 291 -26.50 2.31 -8.46
CA ALA A 291 -26.93 3.22 -9.51
C ALA A 291 -25.76 3.97 -10.16
N ALA A 292 -24.56 3.89 -9.57
CA ALA A 292 -23.37 4.52 -10.09
C ALA A 292 -22.73 3.66 -11.19
N GLN A 293 -22.47 4.26 -12.35
CA GLN A 293 -21.70 3.59 -13.39
C GLN A 293 -20.21 3.62 -13.03
N SER A 294 -19.64 2.44 -12.76
CA SER A 294 -18.19 2.27 -12.66
C SER A 294 -17.52 2.49 -14.03
N PHE A 295 -16.30 3.00 -14.03
CA PHE A 295 -15.47 3.09 -15.22
C PHE A 295 -15.18 1.71 -15.82
N CYS A 296 -14.78 0.74 -15.01
CA CYS A 296 -14.69 -0.67 -15.39
C CYS A 296 -14.83 -1.57 -14.15
N THR A 297 -15.09 -2.86 -14.38
CA THR A 297 -15.24 -3.86 -13.31
C THR A 297 -14.33 -5.06 -13.57
N PHE A 298 -13.71 -5.59 -12.51
CA PHE A 298 -12.95 -6.83 -12.53
C PHE A 298 -13.68 -7.85 -11.67
N LEU A 299 -14.17 -8.91 -12.29
CA LEU A 299 -14.87 -9.98 -11.59
C LEU A 299 -13.86 -10.97 -11.02
N ASN A 300 -14.06 -11.38 -9.78
CA ASN A 300 -13.33 -12.49 -9.20
C ASN A 300 -14.19 -13.77 -9.26
N PRO A 301 -13.58 -14.95 -9.06
CA PRO A 301 -14.31 -16.20 -8.98
C PRO A 301 -15.32 -16.16 -7.84
N ASN A 302 -16.48 -16.79 -8.01
CA ASN A 302 -17.41 -16.99 -6.90
C ASN A 302 -16.87 -18.10 -5.97
N HIS A 303 -16.78 -17.82 -4.66
CA HIS A 303 -16.37 -18.79 -3.63
C HIS A 303 -17.54 -19.67 -3.16
N GLY A 304 -18.78 -19.23 -3.40
CA GLY A 304 -19.96 -19.89 -2.82
C GLY A 304 -20.13 -19.63 -1.33
N LEU A 305 -19.07 -19.33 -0.58
CA LEU A 305 -19.13 -18.82 0.78
C LEU A 305 -19.52 -17.34 0.84
N SER A 306 -20.01 -16.93 2.01
CA SER A 306 -20.39 -15.55 2.26
C SER A 306 -19.18 -14.71 2.57
N LEU A 307 -18.99 -13.62 1.83
CA LEU A 307 -17.89 -12.69 2.07
C LEU A 307 -18.16 -11.89 3.34
N LEU A 308 -17.25 -11.96 4.33
CA LEU A 308 -17.30 -11.10 5.52
C LEU A 308 -16.72 -9.73 5.22
N PHE A 309 -15.52 -9.69 4.65
CA PHE A 309 -14.92 -8.45 4.15
C PHE A 309 -13.82 -8.72 3.13
N ALA A 310 -13.54 -7.71 2.31
CA ALA A 310 -12.37 -7.65 1.46
C ALA A 310 -11.64 -6.32 1.63
N ARG A 311 -10.54 -6.31 2.40
CA ARG A 311 -9.75 -5.11 2.72
C ARG A 311 -8.59 -4.94 1.76
N LEU A 312 -8.56 -3.80 1.08
CA LEU A 312 -7.50 -3.42 0.15
C LEU A 312 -6.39 -2.64 0.86
N GLN A 313 -5.14 -2.94 0.51
CA GLN A 313 -3.97 -2.17 0.91
C GLN A 313 -3.06 -1.88 -0.30
N VAL A 314 -2.53 -0.67 -0.32
CA VAL A 314 -1.45 -0.26 -1.21
C VAL A 314 -0.58 0.74 -0.44
N ALA A 315 0.73 0.60 -0.55
CA ALA A 315 1.67 1.58 0.01
C ALA A 315 3.00 1.54 -0.78
N PRO A 316 3.65 2.70 -1.01
CA PRO A 316 3.09 4.04 -0.83
C PRO A 316 1.92 4.28 -1.79
N THR A 317 1.07 5.28 -1.51
CA THR A 317 -0.08 5.58 -2.36
C THR A 317 0.34 6.10 -3.74
N PRO A 318 -0.54 6.07 -4.77
CA PRO A 318 -0.08 6.22 -6.14
C PRO A 318 0.71 7.47 -6.49
N ALA A 319 0.27 8.59 -5.92
CA ALA A 319 0.81 9.91 -6.15
C ALA A 319 1.99 10.27 -5.23
N TRP A 320 2.35 9.37 -4.30
CA TRP A 320 3.37 9.70 -3.31
C TRP A 320 4.71 10.01 -3.98
N SER A 321 5.38 11.01 -3.43
CA SER A 321 6.73 11.40 -3.82
C SER A 321 7.46 11.97 -2.60
N PRO A 322 8.80 11.95 -2.58
CA PRO A 322 9.57 12.57 -1.50
C PRO A 322 9.45 14.10 -1.43
N GLY A 323 8.65 14.74 -2.30
CA GLY A 323 8.56 16.19 -2.41
C GLY A 323 9.89 16.79 -2.87
N GLU A 324 10.24 17.96 -2.33
CA GLU A 324 11.49 18.65 -2.62
C GLU A 324 12.65 18.25 -1.69
N ASP A 325 12.53 17.15 -0.94
CA ASP A 325 13.58 16.73 0.00
C ASP A 325 14.87 16.33 -0.76
N PRO A 326 15.93 17.15 -0.74
CA PRO A 326 17.13 16.88 -1.51
C PRO A 326 17.95 15.72 -0.92
N GLN A 327 17.57 15.20 0.24
CA GLN A 327 18.28 14.08 0.88
C GLN A 327 17.87 12.72 0.31
N ILE A 328 16.79 12.63 -0.47
CA ILE A 328 16.28 11.35 -0.99
C ILE A 328 16.85 11.11 -2.39
N PRO A 329 17.86 10.22 -2.55
CA PRO A 329 18.50 10.00 -3.84
C PRO A 329 17.62 9.25 -4.84
N PHE A 330 16.72 8.38 -4.35
CA PHE A 330 15.77 7.59 -5.14
C PHE A 330 14.63 7.12 -4.24
N PHE A 331 13.50 6.76 -4.85
CA PHE A 331 12.29 6.33 -4.16
C PHE A 331 11.51 5.29 -4.99
N PRO A 332 10.60 4.51 -4.39
CA PRO A 332 9.79 3.52 -5.11
C PRO A 332 9.10 4.07 -6.34
N ALA A 333 9.20 3.33 -7.45
CA ALA A 333 8.57 3.70 -8.70
C ALA A 333 7.04 3.72 -8.55
N ARG A 334 6.39 4.71 -9.17
CA ARG A 334 4.93 4.84 -9.14
C ARG A 334 4.24 3.77 -10.00
N GLY A 335 4.90 3.27 -11.04
CA GLY A 335 4.29 2.30 -11.95
C GLY A 335 4.19 0.86 -11.41
N GLU A 336 5.06 0.48 -10.49
CA GLU A 336 5.31 -0.91 -10.12
C GLU A 336 5.05 -1.09 -8.62
N ARG A 337 3.79 -1.39 -8.27
CA ARG A 337 3.33 -1.66 -6.90
C ARG A 337 2.41 -2.86 -6.87
N ILE A 338 2.37 -3.54 -5.73
CA ILE A 338 1.39 -4.59 -5.46
C ILE A 338 0.22 -4.00 -4.65
N ILE A 339 -0.99 -4.36 -5.05
CA ILE A 339 -2.21 -4.18 -4.28
C ILE A 339 -2.46 -5.50 -3.56
N LEU A 340 -2.63 -5.47 -2.26
CA LEU A 340 -3.05 -6.60 -1.46
C LEU A 340 -4.56 -6.48 -1.20
N ALA A 341 -5.32 -7.51 -1.51
CA ALA A 341 -6.66 -7.69 -0.96
C ALA A 341 -6.63 -8.84 0.04
N ASN A 342 -6.90 -8.55 1.31
CA ASN A 342 -7.17 -9.57 2.32
C ASN A 342 -8.67 -9.83 2.34
N ILE A 343 -9.04 -11.08 2.12
CA ILE A 343 -10.41 -11.51 1.83
C ILE A 343 -10.77 -12.59 2.85
N GLU A 344 -11.83 -12.37 3.62
CA GLU A 344 -12.33 -13.32 4.61
C GLU A 344 -13.75 -13.75 4.23
N PHE A 345 -13.96 -15.06 4.24
CA PHE A 345 -15.24 -15.70 3.99
C PHE A 345 -15.71 -16.42 5.25
N SER A 346 -17.00 -16.34 5.55
CA SER A 346 -17.63 -17.16 6.58
C SER A 346 -18.20 -18.44 5.99
N GLY A 347 -18.14 -19.49 6.79
CA GLY A 347 -18.79 -20.77 6.55
C GLY A 347 -20.32 -20.66 6.53
N PRO A 348 -21.03 -21.64 5.95
CA PRO A 348 -22.49 -21.61 5.81
C PRO A 348 -23.25 -21.63 7.14
N GLU A 349 -22.66 -22.21 8.19
CA GLU A 349 -23.29 -22.32 9.52
C GLU A 349 -23.16 -21.02 10.33
N PHE A 350 -22.23 -20.13 9.95
CA PHE A 350 -21.94 -18.89 10.67
C PHE A 350 -23.00 -17.81 10.44
N GLU A 351 -23.68 -17.80 9.28
CA GLU A 351 -24.77 -16.85 8.98
C GLU A 351 -25.98 -16.97 9.92
N GLN A 352 -26.11 -18.07 10.66
CA GLN A 352 -27.26 -18.35 11.53
C GLN A 352 -27.07 -17.94 12.99
N MET A 353 -25.89 -17.45 13.39
CA MET A 353 -25.67 -16.94 14.74
C MET A 353 -26.10 -15.48 14.85
N GLU A 354 -27.31 -15.24 15.39
CA GLU A 354 -27.65 -13.93 15.95
C GLU A 354 -26.66 -13.65 17.09
N VAL A 355 -25.83 -12.62 16.92
CA VAL A 355 -24.91 -12.15 17.95
C VAL A 355 -25.77 -11.65 19.12
N GLU A 356 -25.91 -12.45 20.18
CA GLU A 356 -26.48 -11.98 21.44
C GLU A 356 -25.62 -10.80 21.95
N ASP A 357 -26.29 -9.69 22.24
CA ASP A 357 -25.70 -8.42 22.70
C ASP A 357 -24.51 -8.63 23.65
N GLY A 358 -23.30 -8.25 23.20
CA GLY A 358 -22.18 -7.95 24.09
C GLY A 358 -20.99 -8.91 24.12
N ALA A 359 -20.93 -9.93 23.26
CA ALA A 359 -19.68 -10.69 23.09
C ALA A 359 -18.69 -9.93 22.18
N LEU A 360 -17.56 -9.50 22.74
CA LEU A 360 -16.48 -8.76 22.05
C LEU A 360 -15.56 -9.65 21.19
N GLU A 361 -15.82 -10.96 21.14
CA GLU A 361 -15.07 -11.91 20.31
C GLU A 361 -16.05 -12.59 19.36
N ALA A 362 -15.86 -12.40 18.05
CA ALA A 362 -16.60 -13.15 17.05
C ALA A 362 -16.33 -14.65 17.27
N PRO A 363 -17.35 -15.52 17.26
CA PRO A 363 -17.14 -16.95 17.43
C PRO A 363 -16.15 -17.46 16.37
N PHE A 364 -15.29 -18.42 16.74
CA PHE A 364 -14.39 -19.06 15.78
C PHE A 364 -15.23 -19.76 14.71
N ASP A 365 -15.07 -19.37 13.45
CA ASP A 365 -15.69 -20.02 12.30
C ASP A 365 -14.78 -21.14 11.78
N PRO A 366 -15.03 -22.42 12.12
CA PRO A 366 -14.19 -23.52 11.67
C PRO A 366 -14.23 -23.72 10.15
N ASP A 367 -15.28 -23.21 9.49
CA ASP A 367 -15.50 -23.32 8.06
C ASP A 367 -15.15 -22.02 7.31
N GLY A 368 -14.74 -20.99 8.04
CA GLY A 368 -14.22 -19.75 7.49
C GLY A 368 -12.97 -19.98 6.63
N ARG A 369 -12.75 -19.10 5.65
CA ARG A 369 -11.60 -19.16 4.75
C ARG A 369 -11.04 -17.78 4.51
N ASP A 370 -9.71 -17.71 4.57
CA ASP A 370 -8.97 -16.46 4.46
C ASP A 370 -7.98 -16.50 3.30
N TYR A 371 -7.98 -15.43 2.50
CA TYR A 371 -7.09 -15.31 1.35
C TYR A 371 -6.39 -13.96 1.29
N SER A 372 -5.13 -14.01 0.88
CA SER A 372 -4.35 -12.85 0.44
C SER A 372 -4.23 -12.87 -1.08
N HIS A 373 -4.82 -11.87 -1.74
CA HIS A 373 -4.76 -11.68 -3.18
C HIS A 373 -3.78 -10.56 -3.54
N PHE A 374 -2.68 -10.92 -4.16
CA PHE A 374 -1.62 -10.02 -4.62
C PHE A 374 -1.85 -9.65 -6.09
N ILE A 375 -2.12 -8.38 -6.34
CA ILE A 375 -2.48 -7.85 -7.65
C ILE A 375 -1.49 -6.74 -8.04
N PRO A 376 -0.62 -6.94 -9.03
CA PRO A 376 0.22 -5.84 -9.52
C PRO A 376 -0.67 -4.73 -10.09
N ALA A 377 -0.49 -3.50 -9.62
CA ALA A 377 -1.33 -2.37 -10.05
C ALA A 377 -1.33 -2.21 -11.58
N SER A 378 -0.19 -2.50 -12.23
CA SER A 378 -0.03 -2.48 -13.69
C SER A 378 -0.98 -3.44 -14.44
N VAL A 379 -1.42 -4.54 -13.82
CA VAL A 379 -2.37 -5.50 -14.40
C VAL A 379 -3.76 -4.86 -14.54
N LEU A 380 -4.20 -4.12 -13.52
CA LEU A 380 -5.47 -3.37 -13.56
C LEU A 380 -5.36 -2.14 -14.46
N ILE A 381 -4.26 -1.37 -14.31
CA ILE A 381 -4.03 -0.13 -15.06
C ILE A 381 -4.00 -0.38 -16.58
N SER A 382 -3.32 -1.45 -17.03
CA SER A 382 -3.25 -1.81 -18.45
C SER A 382 -4.59 -2.25 -19.06
N ARG A 383 -5.60 -2.50 -18.21
CA ARG A 383 -6.94 -2.97 -18.57
C ARG A 383 -8.03 -1.94 -18.32
N LEU A 384 -7.67 -0.70 -17.97
CA LEU A 384 -8.62 0.39 -17.79
C LEU A 384 -9.31 0.70 -19.12
N GLN A 385 -10.58 0.30 -19.23
CA GLN A 385 -11.40 0.51 -20.42
C GLN A 385 -12.84 0.89 -20.00
N PRO A 386 -13.35 2.07 -20.42
CA PRO A 386 -14.69 2.52 -20.04
C PRO A 386 -15.78 1.50 -20.37
N GLY A 387 -16.66 1.23 -19.41
CA GLY A 387 -17.81 0.33 -19.52
C GLY A 387 -17.46 -1.16 -19.64
N ARG A 388 -16.18 -1.54 -19.53
CA ARG A 388 -15.79 -2.95 -19.63
C ARG A 388 -15.89 -3.67 -18.29
N THR A 389 -16.44 -4.88 -18.34
CA THR A 389 -16.32 -5.89 -17.30
C THR A 389 -15.31 -6.93 -17.76
N TRP A 390 -14.33 -7.22 -16.91
CA TRP A 390 -13.30 -8.22 -17.15
C TRP A 390 -13.63 -9.46 -16.33
N GLU A 391 -13.85 -10.58 -17.02
CA GLU A 391 -14.04 -11.88 -16.38
C GLU A 391 -12.73 -12.35 -15.75
N TRP A 392 -12.80 -13.11 -14.64
CA TRP A 392 -11.61 -13.62 -13.96
C TRP A 392 -10.59 -14.21 -14.94
N CYS A 393 -11.05 -15.05 -15.88
CA CYS A 393 -10.21 -15.70 -16.88
C CYS A 393 -9.45 -14.74 -17.81
N GLU A 394 -9.87 -13.48 -17.95
CA GLU A 394 -9.23 -12.46 -18.79
C GLU A 394 -8.14 -11.66 -18.05
N TRP A 395 -8.17 -11.60 -16.72
CA TRP A 395 -7.30 -10.70 -15.95
C TRP A 395 -6.55 -11.33 -14.77
N GLY A 396 -7.10 -12.36 -14.13
CA GLY A 396 -6.59 -12.92 -12.88
C GLY A 396 -5.52 -14.01 -13.03
N PRO A 397 -5.86 -15.20 -13.58
CA PRO A 397 -5.08 -16.43 -13.41
C PRO A 397 -3.59 -16.33 -13.70
N HIS A 398 -3.19 -15.57 -14.73
CA HIS A 398 -1.80 -15.50 -15.19
C HIS A 398 -1.08 -14.23 -14.75
N SER A 399 -1.69 -13.40 -13.90
CA SER A 399 -1.22 -12.06 -13.60
C SER A 399 -1.36 -11.65 -12.14
N THR A 400 -2.03 -12.46 -11.32
CA THR A 400 -2.15 -12.28 -9.87
C THR A 400 -1.66 -13.52 -9.11
N CYS A 401 -1.51 -13.39 -7.80
CA CYS A 401 -1.22 -14.50 -6.89
C CYS A 401 -2.28 -14.51 -5.80
N LEU A 402 -2.95 -15.65 -5.60
CA LEU A 402 -3.84 -15.87 -4.47
C LEU A 402 -3.17 -16.87 -3.52
N LYS A 403 -3.26 -16.63 -2.21
CA LYS A 403 -2.74 -17.54 -1.19
C LYS A 403 -3.71 -17.68 -0.03
N GLU A 404 -3.86 -18.89 0.45
CA GLU A 404 -4.59 -19.25 1.66
C GLU A 404 -3.68 -19.09 2.90
N ASP A 405 -4.26 -18.88 4.07
CA ASP A 405 -3.58 -18.87 5.37
C ASP A 405 -2.46 -17.83 5.56
N LEU A 406 -2.46 -16.76 4.75
CA LEU A 406 -1.58 -15.60 4.95
C LEU A 406 -2.31 -14.40 5.58
N ALA A 407 -3.60 -14.54 5.90
CA ALA A 407 -4.38 -13.41 6.35
C ALA A 407 -3.87 -12.88 7.69
N THR A 408 -3.55 -11.59 7.66
CA THR A 408 -3.22 -10.79 8.81
C THR A 408 -4.27 -9.70 8.90
N ILE A 409 -5.19 -9.82 9.86
CA ILE A 409 -5.99 -8.68 10.28
C ILE A 409 -5.15 -7.93 11.31
N THR A 410 -4.47 -6.88 10.86
CA THR A 410 -3.71 -6.01 11.76
C THR A 410 -4.23 -4.60 11.58
N SER A 411 -4.89 -4.07 12.62
CA SER A 411 -5.17 -2.65 12.72
C SER A 411 -3.83 -1.90 12.81
N GLY A 412 -3.58 -0.96 11.89
CA GLY A 412 -2.40 -0.08 11.89
C GLY A 412 -1.18 -0.56 11.09
N GLY A 413 -1.07 -1.86 10.77
CA GLY A 413 0.06 -2.42 10.03
C GLY A 413 -0.02 -2.25 8.51
N ARG A 414 1.03 -1.68 7.88
CA ARG A 414 1.20 -1.65 6.42
C ARG A 414 2.14 -2.78 6.01
N VAL A 415 1.56 -3.97 5.81
CA VAL A 415 2.30 -5.19 5.45
C VAL A 415 2.81 -5.18 4.01
N VAL A 416 2.38 -4.21 3.20
CA VAL A 416 2.83 -3.98 1.82
C VAL A 416 3.73 -2.74 1.75
N GLY A 417 4.82 -2.82 0.98
CA GLY A 417 5.72 -1.72 0.68
C GLY A 417 6.27 -1.83 -0.74
N GLY A 418 5.77 -1.00 -1.65
CA GLY A 418 6.10 -1.05 -3.07
C GLY A 418 5.65 -2.36 -3.71
N ASN A 419 6.61 -3.20 -4.07
CA ASN A 419 6.39 -4.55 -4.62
C ASN A 419 6.59 -5.67 -3.61
N ARG A 420 6.76 -5.33 -2.33
CA ARG A 420 7.04 -6.30 -1.27
C ARG A 420 5.86 -6.46 -0.34
N PHE A 421 5.74 -7.67 0.20
CA PHE A 421 4.85 -8.02 1.28
C PHE A 421 5.66 -8.71 2.38
N ALA A 422 5.37 -8.42 3.65
CA ALA A 422 6.00 -9.08 4.78
C ALA A 422 4.98 -9.55 5.81
N LEU A 423 5.26 -10.72 6.39
CA LEU A 423 4.40 -11.36 7.38
C LEU A 423 5.26 -11.97 8.50
N ALA A 424 4.92 -11.67 9.75
CA ALA A 424 5.47 -12.39 10.90
C ALA A 424 4.69 -13.69 11.07
N LEU A 425 5.39 -14.82 11.04
CA LEU A 425 4.83 -16.14 11.29
C LEU A 425 5.36 -16.70 12.59
N LYS A 426 4.45 -17.19 13.43
CA LYS A 426 4.79 -17.99 14.61
C LYS A 426 5.08 -19.43 14.18
N GLN A 427 6.24 -19.97 14.57
CA GLN A 427 6.46 -21.40 14.45
C GLN A 427 5.81 -22.11 15.66
N PRO A 428 4.96 -23.14 15.44
CA PRO A 428 4.23 -23.80 16.53
C PRO A 428 5.11 -24.33 17.67
N ASP A 429 6.34 -24.75 17.35
CA ASP A 429 7.25 -25.45 18.27
C ASP A 429 8.56 -24.69 18.56
N SER A 430 8.68 -23.42 18.11
CA SER A 430 9.91 -22.63 18.29
C SER A 430 9.63 -21.29 18.95
N SER A 431 10.57 -20.88 19.78
CA SER A 431 10.60 -19.54 20.36
C SER A 431 11.21 -18.50 19.41
N ASP A 432 11.77 -18.94 18.27
CA ASP A 432 12.25 -18.08 17.20
C ASP A 432 11.07 -17.49 16.41
N GLN A 433 11.04 -16.16 16.32
CA GLN A 433 10.16 -15.46 15.37
C GLN A 433 10.78 -15.45 13.98
N ARG A 434 9.93 -15.65 12.97
CA ARG A 434 10.31 -15.61 11.55
C ARG A 434 9.47 -14.57 10.84
N VAL A 435 10.12 -13.70 10.07
CA VAL A 435 9.45 -12.77 9.17
C VAL A 435 9.69 -13.24 7.74
N ASP A 436 8.61 -13.59 7.05
CA ASP A 436 8.63 -13.97 5.65
C ASP A 436 8.40 -12.74 4.77
N PHE A 437 9.19 -12.65 3.70
CA PHE A 437 9.14 -11.59 2.71
C PHE A 437 8.81 -12.19 1.36
N PHE A 438 7.93 -11.51 0.62
CA PHE A 438 7.54 -11.85 -0.73
C PHE A 438 7.82 -10.63 -1.61
N ASP A 439 8.77 -10.74 -2.54
CA ASP A 439 9.13 -9.68 -3.48
C ASP A 439 8.55 -9.99 -4.87
N PHE A 440 7.67 -9.11 -5.35
CA PHE A 440 7.00 -9.19 -6.64
C PHE A 440 7.64 -8.30 -7.72
N ASN A 441 8.85 -7.77 -7.49
CA ASN A 441 9.55 -6.91 -8.45
C ASN A 441 9.73 -7.59 -9.83
N ARG A 442 9.28 -6.91 -10.88
CA ARG A 442 9.29 -7.39 -12.28
C ARG A 442 10.65 -7.81 -12.81
N SER A 443 11.69 -7.09 -12.48
CA SER A 443 13.03 -7.32 -13.03
C SER A 443 13.65 -8.58 -12.40
N GLN A 444 13.52 -8.72 -11.09
CA GLN A 444 13.96 -9.92 -10.36
C GLN A 444 13.13 -11.16 -10.73
N ARG A 445 11.84 -11.00 -11.08
CA ARG A 445 11.00 -12.09 -11.63
C ARG A 445 11.57 -12.71 -12.92
N ARG A 446 12.19 -11.91 -13.81
CA ARG A 446 12.67 -12.42 -15.11
C ARG A 446 13.97 -13.21 -15.01
N GLU A 447 14.89 -12.83 -14.13
CA GLU A 447 16.20 -13.49 -14.01
C GLU A 447 16.12 -14.91 -13.44
N ARG A 448 15.16 -15.22 -12.55
CA ARG A 448 15.03 -16.57 -11.96
C ARG A 448 14.03 -17.50 -12.65
N VAL A 449 13.09 -16.99 -13.46
CA VAL A 449 12.19 -17.84 -14.27
C VAL A 449 12.96 -18.62 -15.35
N GLU A 450 14.16 -18.15 -15.73
CA GLU A 450 15.07 -18.91 -16.60
C GLU A 450 15.86 -20.02 -15.85
N GLY A 451 15.76 -20.11 -14.52
CA GLY A 451 16.56 -21.02 -13.67
C GLY A 451 15.80 -22.00 -12.78
N ASP A 452 14.60 -21.67 -12.28
CA ASP A 452 13.83 -22.52 -11.35
C ASP A 452 12.35 -22.68 -11.76
N SER A 453 11.73 -23.81 -11.40
CA SER A 453 10.34 -24.10 -11.72
C SER A 453 9.41 -23.05 -11.12
N LEU A 454 8.58 -22.42 -11.96
CA LEU A 454 7.48 -21.55 -11.53
C LEU A 454 6.68 -22.25 -10.41
N ASP A 455 6.74 -21.73 -9.19
CA ASP A 455 5.79 -22.07 -8.13
C ASP A 455 4.42 -21.59 -8.59
N ARG A 456 3.71 -22.46 -9.34
CA ARG A 456 2.29 -22.28 -9.61
C ARG A 456 1.59 -22.40 -8.27
N ALA A 457 1.13 -21.29 -7.73
CA ALA A 457 0.31 -21.29 -6.54
C ALA A 457 -1.08 -21.79 -6.93
N PHE A 458 -1.42 -22.95 -6.39
CA PHE A 458 -2.75 -23.49 -6.51
C PHE A 458 -3.43 -23.35 -5.18
N VAL A 459 -4.57 -22.67 -5.19
CA VAL A 459 -5.37 -22.45 -3.98
C VAL A 459 -6.54 -23.41 -4.00
N HIS A 460 -6.81 -24.03 -2.84
CA HIS A 460 -8.03 -24.79 -2.65
C HIS A 460 -9.20 -23.81 -2.61
N TRP A 461 -10.12 -23.99 -3.55
CA TRP A 461 -11.26 -23.12 -3.76
C TRP A 461 -12.52 -23.95 -3.59
N VAL A 462 -13.39 -23.58 -2.66
CA VAL A 462 -14.73 -24.19 -2.62
C VAL A 462 -15.55 -23.50 -3.70
N GLY A 463 -16.25 -24.24 -4.54
CA GLY A 463 -17.15 -23.63 -5.54
C GLY A 463 -18.59 -23.56 -5.08
N GLU A 464 -19.42 -22.92 -5.90
CA GLU A 464 -20.85 -22.62 -5.63
C GLU A 464 -21.69 -23.81 -5.16
N ASP A 465 -21.33 -25.04 -5.53
CA ASP A 465 -22.08 -26.24 -5.14
C ASP A 465 -21.81 -26.71 -3.71
N HIS A 466 -20.84 -26.11 -2.99
CA HIS A 466 -20.32 -26.54 -1.67
C HIS A 466 -19.87 -28.02 -1.58
N VAL A 467 -19.83 -28.72 -2.71
CA VAL A 467 -19.53 -30.16 -2.82
C VAL A 467 -18.25 -30.42 -3.61
N ASN A 468 -17.90 -29.52 -4.54
CA ASN A 468 -16.72 -29.65 -5.38
C ASN A 468 -15.65 -28.64 -4.97
N GLU A 469 -14.47 -29.14 -4.61
CA GLU A 469 -13.26 -28.33 -4.54
C GLU A 469 -12.75 -28.05 -5.95
N TYR A 470 -12.67 -26.78 -6.31
CA TYR A 470 -12.02 -26.30 -7.50
C TYR A 470 -10.60 -25.86 -7.15
N ARG A 471 -9.70 -25.95 -8.13
CA ARG A 471 -8.33 -25.48 -7.99
C ARG A 471 -8.22 -24.16 -8.74
N LEU A 472 -8.11 -23.05 -8.01
CA LEU A 472 -7.87 -21.76 -8.64
C LEU A 472 -6.37 -21.66 -8.96
N GLU A 473 -6.03 -21.64 -10.24
CA GLU A 473 -4.64 -21.44 -10.67
C GLU A 473 -4.33 -19.94 -10.70
N THR A 474 -3.29 -19.55 -9.96
CA THR A 474 -2.71 -18.21 -10.04
C THR A 474 -1.20 -18.31 -10.30
N ALA A 475 -0.70 -17.45 -11.19
CA ALA A 475 0.65 -17.57 -11.73
C ALA A 475 1.36 -16.22 -11.83
N LEU A 476 1.43 -15.51 -10.69
CA LEU A 476 2.30 -14.36 -10.51
C LEU A 476 3.60 -14.80 -9.80
N PRO A 477 4.76 -14.75 -10.48
CA PRO A 477 6.04 -15.11 -9.85
C PRO A 477 6.40 -14.14 -8.73
N TYR A 478 7.12 -14.63 -7.72
CA TYR A 478 7.69 -13.82 -6.65
C TYR A 478 8.96 -14.50 -6.11
N ILE A 479 9.77 -13.76 -5.38
CA ILE A 479 10.87 -14.31 -4.59
C ILE A 479 10.44 -14.31 -3.13
N SER A 480 10.52 -15.46 -2.47
CA SER A 480 10.31 -15.54 -1.02
C SER A 480 11.63 -15.72 -0.29
N ASN A 481 11.87 -14.88 0.70
CA ASN A 481 12.98 -14.99 1.62
C ASN A 481 12.46 -14.83 3.05
N ALA A 482 13.28 -15.19 4.05
CA ALA A 482 12.87 -15.12 5.44
C ALA A 482 14.01 -14.68 6.34
N ILE A 483 13.68 -13.90 7.36
CA ILE A 483 14.59 -13.53 8.44
C ILE A 483 14.17 -14.26 9.70
N ARG A 484 15.15 -14.84 10.41
CA ARG A 484 14.96 -15.29 11.78
C ARG A 484 15.43 -14.19 12.72
N LEU A 485 14.54 -13.78 13.61
CA LEU A 485 14.87 -12.82 14.65
C LEU A 485 15.54 -13.59 15.80
N PRO A 486 16.82 -13.31 16.13
CA PRO A 486 17.57 -14.11 17.08
C PRO A 486 16.97 -14.07 18.49
N TYR A 487 16.80 -15.23 19.10
CA TYR A 487 16.35 -15.37 20.49
C TYR A 487 17.35 -14.71 21.45
N GLY A 488 16.85 -13.80 22.30
CA GLY A 488 17.64 -13.07 23.31
C GLY A 488 17.87 -11.57 23.05
N GLN A 489 17.67 -11.09 21.82
CA GLN A 489 17.36 -9.65 21.58
C GLN A 489 15.86 -9.36 21.68
N THR A 490 15.06 -10.43 21.78
CA THR A 490 13.61 -10.48 21.57
C THR A 490 12.84 -11.10 22.74
N GLU A 491 13.46 -11.28 23.91
CA GLU A 491 12.78 -11.76 25.16
C GLU A 491 11.57 -10.91 25.58
N ILE A 492 11.33 -9.80 24.89
CA ILE A 492 10.28 -8.82 25.12
C ILE A 492 9.03 -9.09 24.25
N MET A 493 9.17 -9.75 23.09
CA MET A 493 8.05 -9.94 22.16
C MET A 493 7.27 -11.22 22.48
N ARG A 494 5.98 -11.09 22.85
CA ARG A 494 5.08 -12.24 22.93
C ARG A 494 4.78 -12.75 21.52
N PRO A 495 5.02 -14.04 21.19
CA PRO A 495 4.95 -14.54 19.82
C PRO A 495 3.58 -14.55 19.12
N SER A 496 2.48 -14.29 19.83
CA SER A 496 1.12 -14.46 19.29
C SER A 496 0.56 -13.23 18.56
N GLU A 497 1.21 -12.07 18.64
CA GLU A 497 0.57 -10.78 18.31
C GLU A 497 1.55 -9.73 17.71
N THR A 498 2.68 -10.15 17.14
CA THR A 498 3.63 -9.21 16.52
C THR A 498 3.13 -8.73 15.14
N LEU A 499 2.90 -7.43 15.01
CA LEU A 499 2.51 -6.80 13.74
C LEU A 499 3.75 -6.38 12.95
N VAL A 500 3.74 -6.58 11.63
CA VAL A 500 4.82 -6.14 10.74
C VAL A 500 4.35 -4.98 9.88
N SER A 501 5.20 -3.97 9.73
CA SER A 501 5.02 -2.88 8.78
C SER A 501 6.28 -2.70 7.95
N LEU A 502 6.11 -2.63 6.63
CA LEU A 502 7.21 -2.35 5.72
C LEU A 502 7.42 -0.84 5.61
N TYR A 503 8.68 -0.44 5.58
CA TYR A 503 9.07 0.86 5.04
C TYR A 503 10.25 0.66 4.09
N GLU A 504 10.64 1.71 3.39
CA GLU A 504 11.53 1.55 2.24
C GLU A 504 12.96 1.09 2.55
N ASP A 505 13.46 1.33 3.76
CA ASP A 505 14.79 0.91 4.19
C ASP A 505 14.75 -0.17 5.28
N GLY A 506 13.60 -0.82 5.51
CA GLY A 506 13.52 -1.85 6.53
C GLY A 506 12.11 -2.26 6.95
N ILE A 507 12.01 -2.79 8.17
CA ILE A 507 10.74 -3.18 8.78
C ILE A 507 10.57 -2.62 10.18
N VAL A 508 9.31 -2.42 10.57
CA VAL A 508 8.90 -2.16 11.94
C VAL A 508 8.09 -3.34 12.44
N LEU A 509 8.48 -3.86 13.60
CA LEU A 509 7.75 -4.87 14.35
C LEU A 509 7.09 -4.18 15.53
N ALA A 510 5.76 -4.18 15.58
CA ALA A 510 5.01 -3.68 16.73
C ALA A 510 4.61 -4.87 17.61
N SER A 511 4.89 -4.78 18.90
CA SER A 511 4.54 -5.80 19.89
C SER A 511 3.52 -5.25 20.89
N THR A 512 2.75 -6.14 21.51
CA THR A 512 1.63 -5.82 22.42
C THR A 512 2.03 -5.18 23.73
N ASP A 513 3.31 -5.28 24.08
CA ASP A 513 3.92 -4.59 25.22
C ASP A 513 4.17 -3.10 24.92
N GLU A 514 3.60 -2.59 23.83
CA GLU A 514 3.83 -1.23 23.40
C GLU A 514 5.34 -1.01 23.23
N VAL A 515 5.95 -1.72 22.27
CA VAL A 515 7.29 -1.38 21.75
C VAL A 515 7.32 -1.53 20.23
N PHE A 516 7.93 -0.56 19.54
CA PHE A 516 8.22 -0.66 18.11
C PHE A 516 9.70 -0.98 17.90
N HIS A 517 9.98 -2.13 17.29
CA HIS A 517 11.32 -2.56 16.93
C HIS A 517 11.57 -2.26 15.46
N VAL A 518 12.56 -1.44 15.17
CA VAL A 518 12.90 -1.01 13.82
C VAL A 518 14.17 -1.73 13.38
N LEU A 519 14.05 -2.57 12.35
CA LEU A 519 15.17 -3.20 11.67
C LEU A 519 15.44 -2.41 10.39
N ILE A 520 16.68 -1.97 10.20
CA ILE A 520 17.10 -1.13 9.06
C ILE A 520 18.05 -1.96 8.21
N PHE A 521 17.68 -2.21 6.96
CA PHE A 521 18.44 -2.97 5.98
C PHE A 521 19.53 -2.10 5.33
#